data_AF-A0A367M0M5-F1
#
_entry.id   AF-A0A367M0M5-F1
#
_cell.length_a   1.000
_cell.length_b   1.000
_cell.length_c   1.000
_cell.angle_alpha   90.00
_cell.angle_beta   90.00
_cell.angle_gamma   90.00
#
_symmetry.space_group_name_H-M   'P 1'
#
loop_
_entity.id
_entity.type
_entity.pdbx_description
1 polymer ?
#
loop_
_entity_poly.entity_id
_entity_poly.type
_entity_poly.pdbx_seq_one_letter_code
_entity_poly.pdbx_strand_id
1 'polypeptide(L)' 'MKRDWGLIRDLLEHLESLGFGQHWEARELPGHCREAVAYHLQLLNQAQLLCGSVQHSWTGQEQWVVPHLPLA' A
#
# COMPACT_ATOMS: atom_id res chain seq x y z
N MET A 1 5.40 -13.95 -8.37
CA MET A 1 6.42 -12.90 -8.13
C MET A 1 7.21 -13.24 -6.88
N LYS A 2 8.51 -12.91 -6.83
CA LYS A 2 9.34 -13.05 -5.62
C LYS A 2 9.06 -11.86 -4.71
N ARG A 3 9.09 -12.06 -3.39
CA ARG A 3 8.97 -10.97 -2.41
C ARG A 3 10.14 -10.00 -2.54
N ASP A 4 9.84 -8.72 -2.70
CA ASP A 4 10.81 -7.64 -2.73
C ASP A 4 10.83 -6.90 -1.39
N TRP A 5 11.87 -7.17 -0.59
CA TRP A 5 12.00 -6.62 0.76
C TRP A 5 12.35 -5.13 0.76
N GLY A 6 12.98 -4.61 -0.30
CA GLY A 6 13.28 -3.18 -0.41
C GLY A 6 11.99 -2.39 -0.63
N LEU A 7 11.18 -2.84 -1.60
CA LEU A 7 9.87 -2.27 -1.85
C LEU A 7 8.95 -2.35 -0.61
N ILE A 8 8.94 -3.48 0.09
CA ILE A 8 8.13 -3.64 1.31
C ILE A 8 8.49 -2.60 2.36
N ARG A 9 9.79 -2.41 2.65
CA ARG A 9 10.24 -1.43 3.63
C ARG A 9 9.82 -0.02 3.22
N ASP A 10 10.10 0.36 1.97
CA ASP A 10 9.82 1.71 1.49
C ASP A 10 8.30 2.00 1.50
N LEU A 11 7.46 0.98 1.26
CA LEU A 11 6.00 1.10 1.41
C LEU A 11 5.57 1.30 2.87
N LEU A 12 6.13 0.54 3.81
CA LEU A 12 5.81 0.69 5.23
C LEU A 12 6.21 2.07 5.75
N GLU A 13 7.42 2.53 5.44
CA GLU A 13 7.90 3.88 5.81
C GLU A 13 7.00 4.98 5.22
N HIS A 14 6.58 4.83 3.96
CA HIS A 14 5.71 5.81 3.33
C HIS A 14 4.30 5.82 3.96
N LEU A 15 3.74 4.65 4.27
CA LEU A 15 2.45 4.54 4.93
C LEU A 15 2.51 5.02 6.38
N GLU A 16 3.62 4.85 7.09
CA GLU A 16 3.86 5.41 8.43
C GLU A 16 3.90 6.93 8.44
N SER A 17 4.39 7.53 7.34
CA SER A 17 4.35 8.98 7.17
C SER A 17 2.94 9.53 6.93
N LEU A 18 1.97 8.69 6.55
CA LEU A 18 0.59 9.11 6.34
C LEU A 18 -0.10 9.30 7.69
N GLY A 19 -0.69 10.47 7.87
CA GLY A 19 -1.53 10.75 9.04
C GLY A 19 -2.80 9.89 9.05
N PHE A 20 -3.42 9.76 10.22
CA PHE A 20 -4.68 9.04 10.38
C PHE A 20 -5.77 9.54 9.40
N GLY A 21 -6.41 8.62 8.68
CA GLY A 21 -7.45 8.94 7.70
C GLY A 21 -6.94 9.44 6.34
N GLN A 22 -5.64 9.35 6.05
CA GLN A 22 -5.11 9.67 4.74
C GLN A 22 -5.19 8.46 3.78
N HIS A 23 -5.40 8.76 2.50
CA HIS A 23 -5.48 7.76 1.43
C HIS A 23 -4.12 7.63 0.73
N TRP A 24 -3.77 6.42 0.31
CA TRP A 24 -2.58 6.20 -0.50
C TRP A 24 -2.98 5.74 -1.91
N GLU A 25 -2.57 6.50 -2.92
CA GLU A 25 -2.85 6.12 -4.29
C GLU A 25 -1.79 5.15 -4.81
N ALA A 26 -2.26 4.00 -5.31
CA ALA A 26 -1.42 3.05 -6.01
C ALA A 26 -0.77 3.70 -7.23
N ARG A 27 0.52 4.04 -7.07
CA ARG A 27 1.37 4.63 -8.11
C ARG A 27 2.58 3.75 -8.37
N GLU A 28 3.19 3.96 -9.52
CA GLU A 28 4.50 3.41 -9.81
C GLU A 28 5.53 3.99 -8.84
N LEU A 29 6.43 3.13 -8.37
CA LEU A 29 7.59 3.53 -7.58
C LEU A 29 8.86 3.31 -8.41
N PRO A 30 9.96 4.03 -8.14
CA PRO A 30 11.20 3.83 -8.88
C PRO A 30 11.60 2.35 -8.91
N GLY A 31 11.63 1.75 -10.11
CA GLY A 31 11.98 0.33 -10.29
C GLY A 31 10.82 -0.68 -10.11
N HIS A 32 9.60 -0.22 -9.78
CA HIS A 32 8.45 -1.11 -9.54
C HIS A 32 7.18 -0.60 -10.22
N CYS A 33 6.58 -1.46 -11.05
CA CYS A 33 5.30 -1.17 -11.67
C CYS A 33 4.15 -1.17 -10.64
N ARG A 34 3.05 -0.52 -10.98
CA ARG A 34 1.87 -0.38 -10.11
C ARG A 34 1.33 -1.72 -9.62
N GLU A 35 1.31 -2.74 -10.48
CA GLU A 35 0.84 -4.09 -10.14
C GLU A 35 1.73 -4.74 -9.08
N ALA A 36 3.05 -4.54 -9.16
CA ALA A 36 3.99 -5.06 -8.17
C ALA A 36 3.77 -4.41 -6.80
N VAL A 37 3.51 -3.10 -6.79
CA VAL A 37 3.20 -2.36 -5.56
C VAL A 37 1.88 -2.81 -4.95
N ALA A 38 0.83 -2.92 -5.75
CA ALA A 38 -0.49 -3.41 -5.30
C ALA A 38 -0.42 -4.83 -4.73
N TYR A 39 0.33 -5.72 -5.37
CA TYR A 39 0.56 -7.09 -4.89
C TYR A 39 1.21 -7.11 -3.50
N HIS A 40 2.25 -6.31 -3.27
CA HIS A 40 2.95 -6.29 -1.98
C HIS A 40 2.10 -5.64 -0.88
N LEU A 41 1.32 -4.60 -1.19
CA LEU A 41 0.36 -4.02 -0.23
C LEU A 41 -0.69 -5.05 0.21
N GLN A 42 -1.19 -5.85 -0.73
CA GLN A 42 -2.14 -6.91 -0.41
C GLN A 42 -1.52 -7.99 0.47
N LEU A 43 -0.25 -8.35 0.24
CA LEU A 43 0.48 -9.25 1.13
C LEU A 43 0.65 -8.68 2.55
N LEU A 44 0.97 -7.39 2.66
CA LEU A 44 1.13 -6.71 3.95
C LEU A 44 -0.19 -6.63 4.73
N ASN A 45 -1.31 -6.38 4.03
CA ASN A 45 -2.65 -6.41 4.63
C ASN A 45 -3.05 -7.83 5.07
N GLN A 46 -2.75 -8.86 4.27
CA GLN A 46 -2.95 -10.27 4.67
C GLN A 46 -2.12 -10.66 5.89
N ALA A 47 -0.92 -10.10 6.02
CA ALA A 47 -0.04 -10.29 7.17
C ALA A 47 -0.43 -9.43 8.39
N GLN A 48 -1.53 -8.67 8.31
CA GLN A 48 -2.00 -7.75 9.34
C GLN A 48 -0.95 -6.68 9.75
N LEU A 49 -0.04 -6.33 8.84
CA LEU A 49 0.95 -5.25 9.04
C LEU A 49 0.38 -3.88 8.65
N LEU A 50 -0.65 -3.90 7.81
CA LEU A 50 -1.44 -2.75 7.37
C LEU A 50 -2.90 -3.13 7.55
N CYS A 51 -3.76 -2.15 7.79
CA CYS A 51 -5.19 -2.37 7.60
C CYS A 51 -5.67 -1.43 6.52
N GLY A 52 -5.94 -2.01 5.36
CA GLY A 52 -6.42 -1.26 4.21
C GLY A 52 -7.18 -2.10 3.22
N SER A 53 -7.83 -1.42 2.28
CA SER A 53 -8.58 -2.05 1.21
C SER A 53 -8.37 -1.31 -0.11
N VAL A 54 -8.43 -2.07 -1.20
CA VAL A 54 -8.53 -1.50 -2.54
C VAL A 54 -9.95 -0.96 -2.69
N GLN A 55 -10.04 0.34 -2.99
CA GLN A 55 -11.27 1.01 -3.38
C GLN A 55 -11.16 1.48 -4.82
N HIS A 56 -12.29 1.67 -5.48
CA HIS A 56 -12.35 2.26 -6.81
C HIS A 56 -12.86 3.68 -6.66
N SER A 57 -12.08 4.63 -7.14
CA SER A 57 -12.53 6.02 -7.28
C SER A 57 -13.69 6.12 -8.27
N TRP A 58 -14.41 7.24 -8.24
CA TRP A 58 -15.49 7.53 -9.19
C TRP A 58 -15.03 7.59 -10.66
N THR A 59 -13.73 7.75 -10.91
CA THR A 59 -13.11 7.70 -12.24
C THR A 59 -12.69 6.27 -12.65
N GLY A 60 -12.93 5.27 -11.81
CA GLY A 60 -12.56 3.88 -12.03
C GLY A 60 -11.10 3.54 -11.71
N GLN A 61 -10.34 4.47 -11.13
CA GLN A 61 -8.96 4.20 -10.70
C GLN A 61 -8.93 3.49 -9.35
N GLU A 62 -8.14 2.42 -9.26
CA GLU A 62 -7.88 1.73 -7.99
C GLU A 62 -7.05 2.60 -7.04
N GLN A 63 -7.56 2.77 -5.83
CA GLN A 63 -6.95 3.51 -4.73
C GLN A 63 -6.81 2.59 -3.51
N TRP A 64 -5.68 2.67 -2.81
CA TRP A 64 -5.45 1.91 -1.59
C TRP A 64 -5.78 2.78 -0.38
N VAL A 65 -6.83 2.42 0.34
CA VAL A 65 -7.23 3.15 1.55
C VAL A 65 -6.61 2.45 2.73
N VAL A 66 -5.68 3.12 3.43
CA VAL A 66 -5.02 2.61 4.64
C VAL A 66 -5.49 3.45 5.84
N PRO A 67 -6.67 3.16 6.41
CA PRO A 67 -7.22 3.92 7.53
C PRO A 67 -6.37 3.85 8.80
N HIS A 68 -5.56 2.80 8.97
CA HIS A 68 -4.67 2.64 10.12
C HIS A 68 -3.50 1.69 9.83
N LEU A 69 -2.36 2.00 10.44
CA LEU A 69 -1.30 1.03 10.68
C LEU A 69 -1.57 0.35 12.02
N PRO A 70 -1.75 -0.98 12.07
CA PRO A 70 -1.92 -1.70 13.32
C PRO A 70 -0.63 -1.78 14.16
N LEU A 71 0.51 -1.38 13.61
CA LEU A 71 1.78 -1.28 14.33
C LEU A 71 1.81 0.00 15.19
N ALA A 72 1.23 -0.09 16.39
CA ALA A 72 1.41 0.87 17.49
C ALA A 72 2.03 0.15 18.69
#